data_AF-A0A2V6WHU7-F1
#
_entry.id   AF-A0A2V6WHU7-F1
#
_cell.length_a   1.000
_cell.length_b   1.000
_cell.length_c   1.000
_cell.angle_alpha   90.00
_cell.angle_beta   90.00
_cell.angle_gamma   90.00
#
_symmetry.space_group_name_H-M   'P 1'
#
loop_
_entity.id
_entity.type
_entity.pdbx_description
1 polymer ?
#
loop_
_entity_poly.entity_id
_entity_poly.type
_entity_poly.pdbx_seq_one_letter_code
_entity_poly.pdbx_strand_id
1 'polypeptide(L)'
;MTDEQTRIRGYLQTQGAKQTPAEIVAKVEAAMADLAKAARAVPAARFAERPEPEEWSANEVLAHVVAADTYFGGGIVAILEGRTAPPRGGGRGFENAPLRTVDAWLEILRGQRQPLFDRARAADPAARLDVTIEHPFFGPLNWRETLLFTRLHERVRRRGRTARRGVRVDAGGMGARCRCAARVSRRADLTHRPRHRDHAGGDTHAGADRDDGAEPGVDVERPLSSGSRRQRTPGD
;
A
#
# COMPACT_ATOMS: atom_id res chain seq x y z
N MET A 1 -9.90 17.64 6.92
CA MET A 1 -9.51 16.65 5.89
C MET A 1 -8.88 17.40 4.73
N THR A 2 -7.83 16.87 4.12
CA THR A 2 -7.26 17.39 2.85
C THR A 2 -8.06 16.89 1.64
N ASP A 3 -7.83 17.46 0.46
CA ASP A 3 -8.49 17.02 -0.79
C ASP A 3 -8.18 15.55 -1.11
N GLU A 4 -6.92 15.14 -0.90
CA GLU A 4 -6.51 13.75 -1.06
C GLU A 4 -7.25 12.83 -0.09
N GLN A 5 -7.43 13.26 1.18
CA GLN A 5 -8.17 12.46 2.15
C GLN A 5 -9.64 12.34 1.79
N THR A 6 -10.24 13.42 1.28
CA THR A 6 -11.62 13.43 0.78
C THR A 6 -11.79 12.48 -0.40
N ARG A 7 -10.86 12.50 -1.36
CA ARG A 7 -10.86 11.60 -2.52
C ARG A 7 -10.74 10.13 -2.10
N ILE A 8 -9.83 9.82 -1.17
CA ILE A 8 -9.65 8.45 -0.66
C ILE A 8 -10.91 8.00 0.07
N ARG A 9 -11.51 8.84 0.91
CA ARG A 9 -12.77 8.52 1.58
C ARG A 9 -13.89 8.22 0.59
N GLY A 10 -14.06 9.06 -0.44
CA GLY A 10 -15.06 8.82 -1.49
C GLY A 10 -14.83 7.51 -2.24
N TYR A 11 -13.57 7.16 -2.52
CA TYR A 11 -13.21 5.85 -3.07
C TYR A 11 -13.62 4.70 -2.13
N LEU A 12 -13.32 4.80 -0.82
CA LEU A 12 -13.67 3.77 0.16
C LEU A 12 -15.19 3.54 0.24
N GLN A 13 -15.97 4.62 0.26
CA GLN A 13 -17.43 4.56 0.29
C GLN A 13 -18.00 3.92 -0.99
N THR A 14 -17.53 4.38 -2.15
CA THR A 14 -18.00 3.89 -3.46
C THR A 14 -17.69 2.41 -3.65
N GLN A 15 -16.44 2.00 -3.39
CA GLN A 15 -16.04 0.61 -3.53
C GLN A 15 -16.64 -0.27 -2.43
N GLY A 16 -16.72 0.25 -1.20
CA GLY A 16 -17.38 -0.43 -0.09
C GLY A 16 -18.82 -0.79 -0.43
N ALA A 17 -19.58 0.11 -1.06
CA ALA A 17 -20.95 -0.15 -1.49
C ALA A 17 -21.03 -1.12 -2.69
N LYS A 18 -20.15 -0.96 -3.69
CA LYS A 18 -20.16 -1.75 -4.93
C LYS A 18 -19.79 -3.22 -4.74
N GLN A 19 -18.85 -3.50 -3.83
CA GLN A 19 -18.25 -4.82 -3.70
C GLN A 19 -18.88 -5.65 -2.60
N THR A 20 -19.09 -6.94 -2.84
CA THR A 20 -19.49 -7.90 -1.81
C THR A 20 -18.40 -8.05 -0.74
N PRO A 21 -18.75 -8.46 0.49
CA PRO A 21 -17.77 -8.70 1.54
C PRO A 21 -16.67 -9.70 1.12
N ALA A 22 -17.04 -10.76 0.39
CA ALA A 22 -16.10 -11.75 -0.12
C ALA A 22 -15.07 -11.15 -1.10
N GLU A 23 -15.50 -10.27 -2.01
CA GLU A 23 -14.59 -9.58 -2.93
C GLU A 23 -13.65 -8.61 -2.21
N ILE A 24 -14.13 -7.92 -1.17
CA ILE A 24 -13.27 -7.05 -0.36
C ILE A 24 -12.24 -7.91 0.38
N VAL A 25 -12.65 -9.01 1.01
CA VAL A 25 -11.73 -9.93 1.71
C VAL A 25 -10.66 -10.46 0.75
N ALA A 26 -11.03 -10.93 -0.44
CA ALA A 26 -10.06 -11.44 -1.43
C ALA A 26 -9.01 -10.37 -1.80
N LYS A 27 -9.42 -9.09 -1.90
CA LYS A 27 -8.49 -7.98 -2.15
C LYS A 27 -7.56 -7.70 -0.96
N VAL A 28 -8.05 -7.84 0.28
CA VAL A 28 -7.21 -7.70 1.49
C VAL A 28 -6.21 -8.85 1.56
N GLU A 29 -6.63 -10.09 1.32
CA GLU A 29 -5.74 -11.28 1.30
C GLU A 29 -4.61 -11.12 0.27
N ALA A 30 -4.91 -10.58 -0.92
CA ALA A 30 -3.88 -10.28 -1.91
C ALA A 30 -2.88 -9.21 -1.42
N ALA A 31 -3.36 -8.15 -0.76
CA ALA A 31 -2.49 -7.12 -0.19
C ALA A 31 -1.62 -7.67 0.96
N MET A 32 -2.17 -8.54 1.80
CA MET A 32 -1.42 -9.26 2.84
C MET A 32 -0.32 -10.15 2.26
N ALA A 33 -0.59 -10.85 1.16
CA ALA A 33 0.40 -11.68 0.48
C ALA A 33 1.57 -10.82 -0.05
N ASP A 34 1.25 -9.64 -0.61
CA ASP A 34 2.27 -8.68 -1.05
C ASP A 34 3.09 -8.12 0.11
N LEU A 35 2.44 -7.77 1.23
CA LEU A 35 3.10 -7.33 2.46
C LEU A 35 4.04 -8.42 3.01
N ALA A 36 3.58 -9.66 3.08
CA ALA A 36 4.39 -10.78 3.55
C ALA A 36 5.62 -11.01 2.67
N LYS A 37 5.42 -10.99 1.34
CA LYS A 37 6.52 -11.13 0.37
C LYS A 37 7.51 -9.97 0.46
N ALA A 38 7.02 -8.77 0.75
CA ALA A 38 7.83 -7.57 0.92
C ALA A 38 8.64 -7.59 2.22
N ALA A 39 8.02 -7.97 3.35
CA ALA A 39 8.68 -8.08 4.64
C ALA A 39 9.78 -9.16 4.64
N ARG A 40 9.52 -10.32 4.02
CA ARG A 40 10.50 -11.41 3.90
C ARG A 40 11.68 -11.07 2.98
N ALA A 41 11.57 -10.05 2.15
CA ALA A 41 12.68 -9.58 1.31
C ALA A 41 13.70 -8.74 2.10
N VAL A 42 13.38 -8.32 3.34
CA VAL A 42 14.30 -7.59 4.20
C VAL A 42 15.24 -8.59 4.91
N PRO A 43 16.58 -8.42 4.80
CA PRO A 43 17.51 -9.28 5.52
C PRO A 43 17.26 -9.24 7.03
N ALA A 44 17.24 -10.40 7.69
CA ALA A 44 16.94 -10.51 9.11
C ALA A 44 17.84 -9.61 9.99
N ALA A 45 19.13 -9.52 9.67
CA ALA A 45 20.10 -8.67 10.37
C ALA A 45 19.77 -7.16 10.32
N ARG A 46 18.89 -6.73 9.39
CA ARG A 46 18.49 -5.33 9.18
C ARG A 46 17.03 -5.08 9.47
N PHE A 47 16.32 -6.08 9.99
CA PHE A 47 14.87 -6.01 10.18
C PHE A 47 14.46 -4.91 11.16
N ALA A 48 15.30 -4.64 12.16
CA ALA A 48 15.13 -3.57 13.14
C ALA A 48 15.83 -2.26 12.77
N GLU A 49 16.60 -2.23 11.68
CA GLU A 49 17.35 -1.04 11.27
C GLU A 49 16.41 -0.07 10.56
N ARG A 50 16.35 1.17 11.07
CA ARG A 50 15.69 2.26 10.35
C ARG A 50 16.56 2.64 9.14
N PRO A 51 16.00 2.68 7.94
CA PRO A 51 16.76 3.02 6.73
C PRO A 51 17.26 4.46 6.72
N GLU A 52 16.47 5.37 7.28
CA GLU A 52 16.78 6.77 7.56
C GLU A 52 16.11 7.13 8.90
N PRO A 53 16.59 8.16 9.62
CA PRO A 53 16.11 8.47 10.97
C PRO A 53 14.60 8.73 11.07
N GLU A 54 14.02 9.34 10.04
CA GLU A 54 12.60 9.70 9.95
C GLU A 54 11.71 8.56 9.45
N GLU A 55 12.31 7.42 9.10
CA GLU A 55 11.61 6.28 8.51
C GLU A 55 11.49 5.14 9.50
N TRP A 56 10.55 4.24 9.25
CA TRP A 56 10.32 3.08 10.09
C TRP A 56 11.13 1.89 9.59
N SER A 57 11.69 1.13 10.53
CA SER A 57 12.24 -0.19 10.27
C SER A 57 11.14 -1.17 9.85
N ALA A 58 11.52 -2.32 9.28
CA ALA A 58 10.55 -3.35 8.92
C ALA A 58 9.82 -3.92 10.17
N ASN A 59 10.51 -4.00 11.31
CA ASN A 59 9.90 -4.36 12.59
C ASN A 59 8.82 -3.36 13.01
N GLU A 60 9.09 -2.05 12.91
CA GLU A 60 8.14 -1.01 13.28
C GLU A 60 6.94 -0.96 12.32
N VAL A 61 7.15 -1.20 11.02
CA VAL A 61 6.06 -1.29 10.06
C VAL A 61 5.12 -2.46 10.37
N LEU A 62 5.65 -3.67 10.61
CA LEU A 62 4.79 -4.81 10.94
C LEU A 62 4.11 -4.65 12.30
N ALA A 63 4.80 -4.08 13.29
CA ALA A 63 4.18 -3.74 14.58
C ALA A 63 3.01 -2.76 14.40
N HIS A 64 3.19 -1.73 13.57
CA HIS A 64 2.12 -0.79 13.24
C HIS A 64 0.93 -1.46 12.55
N VAL A 65 1.18 -2.34 11.58
CA VAL A 65 0.10 -3.07 10.88
C VAL A 65 -0.69 -3.94 11.85
N VAL A 66 -0.01 -4.69 12.72
CA VAL A 66 -0.66 -5.53 13.75
C VAL A 66 -1.44 -4.69 14.75
N ALA A 67 -0.89 -3.57 15.21
CA ALA A 67 -1.59 -2.67 16.12
C ALA A 67 -2.81 -2.01 15.45
N ALA A 68 -2.68 -1.61 14.18
CA ALA A 68 -3.79 -1.07 13.40
C ALA A 68 -4.88 -2.14 13.20
N ASP A 69 -4.52 -3.39 12.91
CA ASP A 69 -5.49 -4.47 12.75
C ASP A 69 -6.20 -4.83 14.05
N THR A 70 -5.49 -4.79 15.18
CA THR A 70 -6.10 -4.94 16.51
C THR A 70 -7.26 -3.96 16.70
N TYR A 71 -7.08 -2.72 16.27
CA TYR A 71 -8.10 -1.68 16.36
C TYR A 71 -9.19 -1.82 15.30
N PHE A 72 -8.82 -1.84 14.01
CA PHE A 72 -9.78 -1.83 12.91
C PHE A 72 -10.45 -3.19 12.73
N GLY A 73 -9.68 -4.28 12.68
CA GLY A 73 -10.20 -5.65 12.60
C GLY A 73 -11.02 -6.01 13.83
N GLY A 74 -10.52 -5.69 15.04
CA GLY A 74 -11.27 -5.87 16.28
C GLY A 74 -12.58 -5.07 16.32
N GLY A 75 -12.57 -3.83 15.82
CA GLY A 75 -13.76 -2.99 15.69
C GLY A 75 -14.80 -3.56 14.72
N ILE A 76 -14.37 -4.05 13.56
CA ILE A 76 -15.28 -4.72 12.59
C ILE A 76 -15.92 -5.94 13.24
N VAL A 77 -15.13 -6.80 13.88
CA VAL A 77 -15.63 -7.99 14.57
C VAL A 77 -16.65 -7.60 15.65
N ALA A 78 -16.35 -6.59 16.46
CA ALA A 78 -17.26 -6.11 17.49
C ALA A 78 -18.60 -5.62 16.91
N ILE A 79 -18.57 -4.83 15.83
CA ILE A 79 -19.77 -4.32 15.16
C ILE A 79 -20.62 -5.45 14.59
N LEU A 80 -19.99 -6.42 13.91
CA LEU A 80 -20.69 -7.57 13.34
C LEU A 80 -21.28 -8.50 14.42
N GLU A 81 -20.70 -8.52 15.61
CA GLU A 81 -21.25 -9.20 16.80
C GLU A 81 -22.25 -8.33 17.59
N GLY A 82 -22.64 -7.18 17.05
CA GLY A 82 -23.64 -6.29 17.62
C GLY A 82 -23.16 -5.40 18.77
N ARG A 83 -21.86 -5.41 19.07
CA ARG A 83 -21.21 -4.53 20.06
C ARG A 83 -20.77 -3.21 19.41
N THR A 84 -20.37 -2.24 20.23
CA THR A 84 -19.72 -1.02 19.75
C THR A 84 -18.25 -1.26 19.45
N ALA A 85 -17.69 -0.46 18.53
CA ALA A 85 -16.25 -0.47 18.29
C ALA A 85 -15.51 0.04 19.54
N PRO A 86 -14.38 -0.58 19.93
CA PRO A 86 -13.61 -0.10 21.07
C PRO A 86 -13.06 1.31 20.78
N PRO A 87 -12.83 2.13 21.83
CA PRO A 87 -12.16 3.40 21.65
C PRO A 87 -10.74 3.19 21.13
N ARG A 88 -10.25 4.14 20.31
CA ARG A 88 -8.88 4.07 19.80
C ARG A 88 -7.90 4.34 20.94
N GLY A 89 -6.88 3.48 21.07
CA GLY A 89 -5.73 3.77 21.91
C GLY A 89 -4.87 4.92 21.35
N GLY A 90 -4.09 5.56 22.22
CA GLY A 90 -3.09 6.55 21.80
C GLY A 90 -1.93 5.94 21.01
N GLY A 91 -1.19 6.76 20.28
CA GLY A 91 0.03 6.36 19.56
C GLY A 91 -0.20 5.80 18.16
N ARG A 92 0.90 5.40 17.51
CA ARG A 92 0.90 4.74 16.19
C ARG A 92 1.03 3.23 16.32
N GLY A 93 1.29 2.69 17.50
CA GLY A 93 1.28 1.25 17.75
C GLY A 93 2.60 0.54 17.43
N PHE A 94 3.65 1.29 17.08
CA PHE A 94 5.03 0.77 17.04
C PHE A 94 5.89 1.34 18.16
N GLU A 95 5.41 2.33 18.90
CA GLU A 95 6.11 2.87 20.06
C GLU A 95 6.35 1.73 21.07
N ASN A 96 7.61 1.41 21.34
CA ASN A 96 8.02 0.28 22.19
C ASN A 96 7.64 -1.11 21.66
N ALA A 97 7.46 -1.25 20.33
CA ALA A 97 7.21 -2.56 19.73
C ALA A 97 8.35 -3.54 20.07
N PRO A 98 8.05 -4.77 20.52
CA PRO A 98 9.07 -5.76 20.74
C PRO A 98 9.77 -6.09 19.43
N LEU A 99 11.04 -6.48 19.51
CA LEU A 99 11.71 -7.07 18.37
C LEU A 99 11.14 -8.47 18.13
N ARG A 100 10.61 -8.70 16.93
CA ARG A 100 10.16 -10.03 16.50
C ARG A 100 10.71 -10.34 15.12
N THR A 101 10.72 -11.63 14.79
CA THR A 101 11.00 -12.07 13.42
C THR A 101 9.82 -11.71 12.51
N VAL A 102 10.09 -11.65 11.21
CA VAL A 102 9.05 -11.44 10.19
C VAL A 102 7.91 -12.45 10.32
N ASP A 103 8.22 -13.74 10.49
CA ASP A 103 7.20 -14.78 10.56
C ASP A 103 6.39 -14.70 11.86
N ALA A 104 7.00 -14.29 12.99
CA ALA A 104 6.27 -14.07 14.22
C ALA A 104 5.26 -12.92 14.12
N TRP A 105 5.59 -11.82 13.42
CA TRP A 105 4.64 -10.75 13.14
C TRP A 105 3.52 -11.20 12.20
N LEU A 106 3.86 -11.91 11.13
CA LEU A 106 2.88 -12.40 10.16
C LEU A 106 1.93 -13.45 10.78
N GLU A 107 2.40 -14.23 11.74
CA GLU A 107 1.56 -15.18 12.47
C GLU A 107 0.52 -14.45 13.33
N ILE A 108 0.94 -13.41 14.06
CA ILE A 108 0.01 -12.57 14.84
C ILE A 108 -1.04 -11.97 13.91
N LEU A 109 -0.62 -11.35 12.80
CA LEU A 109 -1.54 -10.74 11.84
C LEU A 109 -2.51 -11.78 11.26
N ARG A 110 -2.05 -12.99 10.91
CA ARG A 110 -2.92 -14.06 10.43
C ARG A 110 -3.95 -14.46 11.48
N GLY A 111 -3.54 -14.61 12.74
CA GLY A 111 -4.42 -14.92 13.85
C GLY A 111 -5.50 -13.87 14.08
N GLN A 112 -5.20 -12.59 13.86
CA GLN A 112 -6.17 -11.49 13.95
C GLN A 112 -7.13 -11.45 12.74
N ARG A 113 -6.59 -11.73 11.54
CA ARG A 113 -7.33 -11.64 10.27
C ARG A 113 -8.30 -12.80 10.05
N GLN A 114 -7.99 -14.00 10.55
CA GLN A 114 -8.84 -15.17 10.34
C GLN A 114 -10.26 -14.97 10.92
N PRO A 115 -10.45 -14.63 12.21
CA PRO A 115 -11.78 -14.37 12.77
C PRO A 115 -12.53 -13.22 12.09
N LEU A 116 -11.79 -12.19 11.65
CA LEU A 116 -12.32 -11.05 10.92
C LEU A 116 -12.90 -11.47 9.57
N PHE A 117 -12.12 -12.21 8.77
CA PHE A 117 -12.54 -12.63 7.44
C PHE A 117 -13.70 -13.60 7.49
N ASP A 118 -13.70 -14.54 8.44
CA ASP A 118 -14.81 -15.49 8.61
C ASP A 118 -16.12 -14.75 8.91
N ARG A 119 -16.10 -13.76 9.80
CA ARG A 119 -17.28 -12.93 10.11
C ARG A 119 -17.69 -12.04 8.95
N ALA A 120 -16.74 -11.39 8.29
CA ALA A 120 -17.03 -10.52 7.16
C ALA A 120 -17.68 -11.28 5.99
N ARG A 121 -17.21 -12.51 5.71
CA ARG A 121 -17.80 -13.37 4.67
C ARG A 121 -19.21 -13.86 5.03
N ALA A 122 -19.47 -14.12 6.30
CA ALA A 122 -20.77 -14.59 6.78
C ALA A 122 -21.78 -13.46 7.03
N ALA A 123 -21.34 -12.21 7.11
CA ALA A 123 -22.19 -11.06 7.41
C ALA A 123 -23.15 -10.72 6.27
N ASP A 124 -24.35 -10.27 6.62
CA ASP A 124 -25.21 -9.53 5.70
C ASP A 124 -24.47 -8.22 5.29
N PRO A 125 -24.27 -7.96 3.98
CA PRO A 125 -23.61 -6.74 3.50
C PRO A 125 -24.26 -5.43 3.95
N ALA A 126 -25.52 -5.44 4.37
CA ALA A 126 -26.26 -4.29 4.89
C ALA A 126 -26.27 -4.21 6.43
N ALA A 127 -25.73 -5.20 7.13
CA ALA A 127 -25.74 -5.24 8.59
C ALA A 127 -24.95 -4.08 9.19
N ARG A 128 -25.60 -3.35 10.10
CA ARG A 128 -24.95 -2.42 11.06
C ARG A 128 -24.06 -1.36 10.40
N LEU A 129 -24.42 -0.90 9.20
CA LEU A 129 -23.69 0.15 8.48
C LEU A 129 -23.79 1.53 9.15
N ASP A 130 -24.74 1.71 10.06
CA ASP A 130 -24.95 2.89 10.91
C ASP A 130 -23.92 2.98 12.05
N VAL A 131 -23.26 1.88 12.41
CA VAL A 131 -22.22 1.85 13.44
C VAL A 131 -20.86 2.01 12.78
N THR A 132 -20.09 3.01 13.23
CA THR A 132 -18.84 3.41 12.59
C THR A 132 -17.61 3.24 13.48
N ILE A 133 -16.46 3.08 12.85
CA ILE A 133 -15.13 3.06 13.46
C ILE A 133 -14.45 4.38 13.11
N GLU A 134 -13.89 5.06 14.11
CA GLU A 134 -13.22 6.34 13.91
C GLU A 134 -11.84 6.16 13.28
N HIS A 135 -11.68 6.67 12.06
CA HIS A 135 -10.39 6.75 11.40
C HIS A 135 -9.76 8.14 11.64
N PRO A 136 -8.50 8.24 12.11
CA PRO A 136 -7.89 9.53 12.49
C PRO A 136 -7.84 10.59 11.39
N PHE A 137 -7.96 10.18 10.13
CA PHE A 137 -7.85 11.08 8.97
C PHE A 137 -9.09 11.09 8.07
N PHE A 138 -9.90 10.03 8.10
CA PHE A 138 -11.09 9.92 7.24
C PHE A 138 -12.39 10.10 8.03
N GLY A 139 -12.29 10.20 9.36
CA GLY A 139 -13.44 10.25 10.27
C GLY A 139 -14.15 8.90 10.36
N PRO A 140 -15.45 8.88 10.64
CA PRO A 140 -16.21 7.65 10.81
C PRO A 140 -16.32 6.88 9.49
N LEU A 141 -15.97 5.60 9.53
CA LEU A 141 -16.12 4.63 8.45
C LEU A 141 -16.96 3.45 8.94
N ASN A 142 -17.85 2.91 8.10
CA ASN A 142 -18.53 1.65 8.45
C ASN A 142 -17.58 0.44 8.33
N TRP A 143 -18.05 -0.74 8.68
CA TRP A 143 -17.20 -1.93 8.70
C TRP A 143 -16.69 -2.35 7.31
N ARG A 144 -17.46 -2.13 6.23
CA ARG A 144 -17.05 -2.46 4.85
C ARG A 144 -15.98 -1.49 4.36
N GLU A 145 -16.19 -0.20 4.60
CA GLU A 145 -15.23 0.86 4.29
C GLU A 145 -13.93 0.66 5.07
N THR A 146 -14.03 0.30 6.35
CA THR A 146 -12.88 0.01 7.21
C THR A 146 -12.13 -1.22 6.72
N LEU A 147 -12.84 -2.30 6.35
CA LEU A 147 -12.22 -3.49 5.78
C LEU A 147 -11.46 -3.16 4.48
N LEU A 148 -12.06 -2.38 3.60
CA LEU A 148 -11.38 -1.94 2.38
C LEU A 148 -10.19 -1.01 2.66
N PHE A 149 -10.27 -0.18 3.71
CA PHE A 149 -9.14 0.63 4.14
C PHE A 149 -7.94 -0.23 4.57
N THR A 150 -8.17 -1.36 5.25
CA THR A 150 -7.05 -2.25 5.65
C THR A 150 -6.19 -2.69 4.47
N ARG A 151 -6.81 -2.95 3.30
CA ARG A 151 -6.07 -3.20 2.05
C ARG A 151 -5.22 -2.00 1.62
N LEU A 152 -5.78 -0.79 1.66
CA LEU A 152 -5.04 0.42 1.27
C LEU A 152 -3.86 0.67 2.21
N HIS A 153 -4.03 0.36 3.50
CA HIS A 153 -3.01 0.50 4.52
C HIS A 153 -1.82 -0.46 4.32
N GLU A 154 -2.09 -1.66 3.80
CA GLU A 154 -1.10 -2.71 3.58
C GLU A 154 -0.42 -2.65 2.19
N ARG A 155 -0.81 -1.73 1.32
CA ARG A 155 -0.29 -1.65 -0.04
C ARG A 155 1.21 -1.36 -0.08
N VAL A 156 1.96 -2.30 -0.66
CA VAL A 156 3.40 -2.17 -0.88
C VAL A 156 3.67 -1.84 -2.34
N ARG A 157 4.43 -0.76 -2.61
CA ARG A 157 4.92 -0.45 -3.95
C ARG A 157 6.33 -1.01 -4.15
N ARG A 158 6.50 -1.92 -5.11
CA ARG A 158 7.82 -2.35 -5.61
C ARG A 158 8.30 -1.41 -6.73
N ARG A 159 9.51 -0.86 -6.63
CA ARG A 159 10.17 -0.23 -7.79
C ARG A 159 10.76 -1.29 -8.72
N GLY A 160 10.65 -1.05 -10.03
CA GLY A 160 11.12 -1.94 -11.09
C GLY A 160 12.65 -2.12 -11.15
N ARG A 161 13.04 -3.37 -11.45
CA ARG A 161 14.29 -3.89 -12.02
C ARG A 161 15.57 -3.03 -11.85
N THR A 162 16.15 -3.08 -10.66
CA THR A 162 17.57 -3.37 -10.43
C THR A 162 17.70 -3.64 -8.93
N ALA A 163 18.21 -4.81 -8.55
CA ALA A 163 18.22 -5.36 -7.19
C ALA A 163 19.12 -4.59 -6.20
N ARG A 164 18.89 -3.28 -5.99
CA ARG A 164 19.73 -2.45 -5.11
C ARG A 164 19.00 -1.48 -4.18
N ARG A 165 17.68 -1.29 -4.24
CA ARG A 165 17.02 -0.28 -3.38
C ARG A 165 15.59 -0.64 -3.01
N GLY A 166 15.47 -1.35 -1.89
CA GLY A 166 14.43 -1.19 -0.88
C GLY A 166 12.95 -1.39 -1.18
N VAL A 167 12.23 -1.81 -0.14
CA VAL A 167 10.77 -2.00 -0.14
C VAL A 167 10.11 -0.75 0.43
N ARG A 168 9.12 -0.20 -0.28
CA ARG A 168 8.24 0.85 0.27
C ARG A 168 6.87 0.27 0.57
N VAL A 169 6.49 0.30 1.85
CA VAL A 169 5.10 0.11 2.27
C VAL A 169 4.48 1.50 2.21
N ASP A 170 3.58 1.74 1.26
CA ASP A 170 2.83 3.00 1.21
C ASP A 170 1.60 2.81 2.10
N ALA A 171 1.76 3.07 3.40
CA ALA A 171 0.62 3.33 4.27
C ALA A 171 -0.02 4.64 3.78
N GLY A 172 -1.13 4.52 3.03
CA GLY A 172 -1.74 5.59 2.26
C GLY A 172 -1.67 6.98 2.90
N GLY A 173 -0.78 7.84 2.37
CA GLY A 173 -0.83 9.30 2.55
C GLY A 173 -0.62 9.86 3.96
N MET A 174 0.04 9.15 4.89
CA MET A 174 0.15 9.60 6.29
C MET A 174 1.58 9.66 6.81
N GLY A 175 2.21 10.83 6.65
CA GLY A 175 3.14 11.43 7.63
C GLY A 175 4.54 10.84 7.84
N ALA A 176 4.83 9.59 7.49
CA ALA A 176 6.20 9.05 7.54
C ALA A 176 6.41 8.08 6.38
N ARG A 177 7.40 8.36 5.52
CA ARG A 177 7.69 7.52 4.36
C ARG A 177 8.37 6.25 4.84
N CYS A 178 7.72 5.09 4.75
CA CYS A 178 8.41 3.83 4.98
C CYS A 178 9.26 3.51 3.74
N ARG A 179 10.58 3.74 3.77
CA ARG A 179 11.48 3.32 2.67
C ARG A 179 12.55 2.38 3.20
N CYS A 180 12.23 1.09 3.28
CA CYS A 180 13.17 0.06 3.72
C CYS A 180 14.34 -0.11 2.73
N ALA A 181 15.42 0.69 2.82
CA ALA A 181 16.54 0.65 1.89
C ALA A 181 17.69 -0.24 2.37
N ALA A 182 17.84 -1.42 1.77
CA ALA A 182 19.04 -2.23 1.91
C ALA A 182 20.25 -1.56 1.20
N ARG A 183 21.06 -0.77 1.92
CA ARG A 183 22.43 -0.38 1.49
C ARG A 183 23.41 -1.53 1.75
N VAL A 184 23.95 -2.13 0.70
CA VAL A 184 25.16 -2.97 0.79
C VAL A 184 26.37 -2.08 0.54
N SER A 185 27.26 -1.96 1.53
CA SER A 185 28.56 -1.30 1.41
C SER A 185 29.40 -1.91 0.28
N ARG A 186 30.03 -1.08 -0.55
CA ARG A 186 31.16 -1.50 -1.38
C ARG A 186 32.42 -0.76 -0.93
N ARG A 187 33.37 -1.51 -0.38
CA ARG A 187 34.81 -1.23 -0.44
C ARG A 187 35.42 -2.18 -1.50
N ALA A 188 36.53 -1.75 -2.08
CA ALA A 188 37.37 -2.38 -3.11
C ALA A 188 37.00 -2.11 -4.59
N ASP A 189 37.65 -1.06 -5.10
CA ASP A 189 38.70 -1.09 -6.14
C ASP A 189 38.45 -1.58 -7.58
N LEU A 190 39.24 -0.93 -8.46
CA LEU A 190 39.57 -1.21 -9.86
C LEU A 190 38.69 -0.61 -10.98
N THR A 191 39.18 0.54 -11.45
CA THR A 191 39.61 0.85 -12.83
C THR A 191 38.63 0.76 -14.02
N HIS A 192 38.57 1.91 -14.71
CA HIS A 192 38.55 2.06 -16.17
C HIS A 192 37.22 1.93 -16.94
N ARG A 193 36.86 3.03 -17.63
CA ARG A 193 35.99 3.15 -18.80
C ARG A 193 36.46 4.42 -19.55
N PRO A 194 36.08 4.72 -20.81
CA PRO A 194 35.19 3.97 -21.72
C PRO A 194 35.59 4.03 -23.22
N ARG A 195 34.80 3.32 -24.05
CA ARG A 195 34.27 3.65 -25.42
C ARG A 195 34.08 2.32 -26.18
N HIS A 196 33.16 2.08 -27.12
CA HIS A 196 32.42 2.93 -28.05
C HIS A 196 31.10 2.20 -28.49
N ARG A 197 30.27 2.93 -29.26
CA ARG A 197 28.94 2.63 -29.89
C ARG A 197 28.78 1.29 -30.62
N ASP A 198 27.52 0.82 -30.80
CA ASP A 198 26.84 0.78 -32.12
C ASP A 198 25.33 0.41 -32.08
N HIS A 199 24.67 0.74 -33.19
CA HIS A 199 23.23 0.90 -33.49
C HIS A 199 22.49 -0.36 -33.98
N ALA A 200 21.18 -0.17 -34.20
CA ALA A 200 20.17 -0.95 -34.97
C ALA A 200 19.40 -2.00 -34.15
N GLY A 201 18.09 -2.18 -34.25
CA GLY A 201 17.02 -1.66 -35.12
C GLY A 201 15.82 -2.64 -34.99
N GLY A 202 14.59 -2.22 -35.30
CA GLY A 202 13.47 -3.16 -35.54
C GLY A 202 12.11 -2.77 -34.97
N ASP A 203 11.23 -2.30 -35.86
CA ASP A 203 9.80 -2.03 -35.68
C ASP A 203 8.94 -3.31 -35.68
N THR A 204 7.75 -3.29 -35.03
CA THR A 204 6.40 -3.38 -35.65
C THR A 204 5.26 -3.86 -34.71
N HIS A 205 4.21 -3.05 -34.67
CA HIS A 205 2.74 -3.26 -34.67
C HIS A 205 1.93 -4.18 -33.71
N ALA A 206 0.79 -3.57 -33.30
CA ALA A 206 -0.60 -4.06 -33.22
C ALA A 206 -1.19 -4.56 -31.87
N GLY A 207 -2.02 -3.69 -31.28
CA GLY A 207 -3.45 -3.93 -31.03
C GLY A 207 -3.90 -4.83 -29.86
N ALA A 208 -4.55 -4.24 -28.85
CA ALA A 208 -5.83 -4.73 -28.30
C ALA A 208 -6.34 -3.81 -27.17
N ASP A 209 -7.58 -3.33 -27.35
CA ASP A 209 -8.44 -2.72 -26.34
C ASP A 209 -8.49 -3.52 -25.03
N ARG A 210 -8.25 -2.84 -23.91
CA ARG A 210 -8.83 -3.16 -22.60
C ARG A 210 -9.09 -1.88 -21.82
N ASP A 211 -10.37 -1.61 -21.63
CA ASP A 211 -10.92 -0.52 -20.83
C ASP A 211 -10.83 -0.90 -19.34
N ASP A 212 -9.71 -0.53 -18.71
CA ASP A 212 -9.50 -0.62 -17.26
C ASP A 212 -9.85 0.72 -16.63
N GLY A 213 -11.01 0.77 -15.95
CA GLY A 213 -11.44 1.91 -15.15
C GLY A 213 -10.37 2.32 -14.15
N ALA A 214 -9.73 3.46 -14.42
CA ALA A 214 -8.55 3.96 -13.72
C ALA A 214 -8.75 4.03 -12.20
N GLU A 215 -7.97 3.23 -11.47
CA GLU A 215 -7.63 3.51 -10.08
C GLU A 215 -6.90 4.87 -10.01
N PRO A 216 -7.00 5.65 -8.92
CA PRO A 216 -6.36 6.97 -8.83
C PRO A 216 -4.84 6.86 -8.92
N GLY A 217 -4.33 7.06 -10.14
CA GLY A 217 -2.95 7.33 -10.49
C GLY A 217 -2.62 8.79 -10.19
N VAL A 218 -1.48 8.98 -9.54
CA VAL A 218 -0.86 10.29 -9.27
C VAL A 218 -0.28 10.82 -10.59
N ASP A 219 -0.39 12.13 -10.80
CA ASP A 219 -0.07 12.89 -12.01
C ASP A 219 1.11 12.37 -12.83
N VAL A 220 0.83 12.09 -14.12
CA VAL A 220 1.83 12.06 -15.19
C VAL A 220 1.74 13.41 -15.90
N GLU A 221 2.61 14.34 -15.55
CA GLU A 221 2.83 15.52 -16.41
C GLU A 221 3.48 15.07 -17.72
N ARG A 222 2.76 15.40 -18.81
CA ARG A 222 3.18 15.27 -20.21
C ARG A 222 4.39 16.18 -20.47
N PRO A 223 5.36 15.78 -21.31
CA PRO A 223 6.34 16.72 -21.82
C PRO A 223 5.67 17.75 -22.75
N LEU A 224 6.04 19.00 -22.53
CA LEU A 224 5.63 20.19 -23.27
C LEU A 224 5.97 20.05 -24.76
N SER A 225 4.94 20.13 -25.61
CA SER A 225 5.07 20.45 -27.02
C SER A 225 5.48 21.93 -27.18
N SER A 226 6.69 22.17 -27.67
CA SER A 226 7.09 23.47 -28.21
C SER A 226 7.25 23.33 -29.71
N GLY A 227 6.28 23.87 -30.46
CA GLY A 227 6.30 23.95 -31.91
C GLY A 227 6.83 25.28 -32.45
N SER A 228 6.90 25.33 -33.78
CA SER A 228 7.16 26.46 -34.70
C SER A 228 8.61 26.57 -35.20
N ARG A 229 8.92 26.78 -36.49
CA ARG A 229 8.14 27.13 -37.70
C ARG A 229 9.12 27.19 -38.88
N ARG A 230 8.73 26.73 -40.09
CA ARG A 230 8.73 27.52 -41.34
C ARG A 230 8.10 26.74 -42.49
N GLN A 231 7.10 27.37 -43.09
CA GLN A 231 6.41 27.02 -44.33
C GLN A 231 7.26 27.41 -45.55
N ARG A 232 7.18 26.63 -46.64
CA ARG A 232 7.05 27.12 -48.03
C ARG A 232 6.23 26.10 -48.83
N THR A 233 5.25 26.59 -49.57
CA THR A 233 4.33 25.86 -50.48
C THR A 233 4.95 25.66 -51.87
N PRO A 234 4.38 24.76 -52.70
CA PRO A 234 4.88 24.44 -54.04
C PRO A 234 4.17 25.23 -55.15
N GLY A 235 4.85 25.45 -56.28
CA GLY A 235 4.30 25.95 -57.54
C GLY A 235 5.38 26.09 -58.61
N ASP A 236 5.25 25.26 -59.66
CA ASP A 236 5.99 25.14 -60.94
C ASP A 236 7.53 24.92 -60.94
#